data_AF-A0A7K7WDX2-F1
#
_entry.id   AF-A0A7K7WDX2-F1
#
_cell.length_a   1.000
_cell.length_b   1.000
_cell.length_c   1.000
_cell.angle_alpha   90.00
_cell.angle_beta   90.00
_cell.angle_gamma   90.00
#
_symmetry.space_group_name_H-M   'P 1'
#
loop_
_entity.id
_entity.type
_entity.pdbx_description
1 polymer ?
#
loop_
_entity_poly.entity_id
_entity_poly.type
_entity_poly.pdbx_seq_one_letter_code
_entity_poly.pdbx_strand_id
1 'polypeptide(L)'
;DNWAFLYAQRLALKQELPLHVCFCLVPKFLDATIRHYGFMLRGLQEVAKECTELNIPFHVLLGYAKDVLPAFVVRHGVGGLVTDFCPLRVPQQWVEDVRERLPEDVPFAQVDAHNIVPCWVTSPKQEYSAWTIRNKIHRQLPEFLTEFPPVIQHPYPSSTSAEPVAWEACDSSLQVDRTVKEVAWATPGTAAGLAVLQSFIAERLESYGSHRNDPNKAALSNLSPWFHFGQVSTQRAILEVRKHHRKYKESVDIFVEEAVVRRELADNFCYYNKSYDSVQGSAYDWAQTTLNLHAKDKRPFLYKLQELEQGNTHDPLWNAAQLQMVQEGKMHGFLRMYWAKKILEWTRSPEEALQFAIYLNDRYELDGRDPNGYAALRAGTLTLCACPAGCLWSICGIHDHGWTERAVFGKIRYMNYAGCKRKFDVGQFERRYGPCK
;
A
#
# COMPACT_ATOMS: atom_id res chain seq x y z
N ASP A 1 -5.50 9.38 14.37
CA ASP A 1 -5.94 7.96 14.47
C ASP A 1 -4.78 6.98 14.27
N ASN A 2 -3.91 6.82 15.27
CA ASN A 2 -2.75 5.95 15.19
C ASN A 2 -2.59 5.18 16.51
N TRP A 3 -2.76 3.85 16.48
CA TRP A 3 -2.68 3.01 17.68
C TRP A 3 -1.27 2.91 18.27
N ALA A 4 -0.22 2.96 17.45
CA ALA A 4 1.16 2.97 17.95
C ALA A 4 1.46 4.26 18.73
N PHE A 5 1.01 5.40 18.20
CA PHE A 5 1.13 6.69 18.88
C PHE A 5 0.33 6.69 20.19
N LEU A 6 -0.94 6.27 20.16
CA LEU A 6 -1.79 6.21 21.36
C LEU A 6 -1.22 5.27 22.43
N TYR A 7 -0.65 4.13 22.02
CA TYR A 7 0.02 3.22 22.93
C TYR A 7 1.27 3.86 23.56
N ALA A 8 2.09 4.54 22.75
CA ALA A 8 3.27 5.26 23.23
C ALA A 8 2.90 6.38 24.21
N GLN A 9 1.89 7.18 23.91
CA GLN A 9 1.40 8.22 24.82
C GLN A 9 0.84 7.64 26.11
N ARG A 10 0.06 6.56 26.04
CA ARG A 10 -0.45 5.87 27.22
C ARG A 10 0.68 5.34 28.11
N LEU A 11 1.74 4.79 27.52
CA LEU A 11 2.92 4.32 28.25
C LEU A 11 3.65 5.47 28.93
N ALA A 12 3.90 6.56 28.21
CA ALA A 12 4.55 7.76 28.74
C ALA A 12 3.76 8.40 29.88
N LEU A 13 2.43 8.53 29.71
CA LEU A 13 1.53 9.04 30.76
C LEU A 13 1.55 8.17 32.02
N LYS A 14 1.55 6.84 31.87
CA LYS A 14 1.58 5.91 33.02
C LYS A 14 2.88 6.04 33.82
N GLN A 15 3.98 6.39 33.17
CA GLN A 15 5.30 6.52 33.80
C GLN A 15 5.64 7.97 34.17
N GLU A 16 4.74 8.92 33.88
CA GLU A 16 4.96 10.36 34.08
C GLU A 16 6.21 10.90 33.34
N LEU A 17 6.47 10.35 32.14
CA LEU A 17 7.65 10.67 31.34
C LEU A 17 7.28 11.51 30.09
N PRO A 18 8.25 12.27 29.53
CA PRO A 18 8.09 12.90 28.23
C PRO A 18 7.86 11.89 27.10
N LEU A 19 7.17 12.31 26.05
CA LEU A 19 6.98 11.52 24.83
C LEU A 19 7.68 12.20 23.67
N HIS A 20 8.49 11.45 22.92
CA HIS A 20 9.17 11.92 21.72
C HIS A 20 8.65 11.14 20.50
N VAL A 21 8.49 11.82 19.38
CA VAL A 21 8.24 11.18 18.07
C VAL A 21 9.50 11.30 17.23
N CYS A 22 9.95 10.20 16.67
CA CYS A 22 11.16 10.14 15.87
C CYS A 22 10.89 9.45 14.53
N PHE A 23 11.31 10.08 13.43
CA PHE A 23 11.28 9.51 12.08
C PHE A 23 12.70 9.40 11.53
N CYS A 24 13.12 8.18 11.15
CA CYS A 24 14.43 7.96 10.54
C CYS A 24 14.32 8.03 9.01
N LEU A 25 14.85 9.10 8.40
CA LEU A 25 14.83 9.30 6.96
C LEU A 25 15.98 8.55 6.30
N VAL A 26 15.68 7.42 5.67
CA VAL A 26 16.65 6.67 4.86
C VAL A 26 16.88 7.37 3.51
N PRO A 27 18.13 7.42 3.01
CA PRO A 27 18.47 8.13 1.77
C PRO A 27 17.83 7.52 0.53
N LYS A 28 17.55 6.20 0.55
CA LYS A 28 16.86 5.46 -0.50
C LYS A 28 16.07 4.30 0.11
N PHE A 29 14.85 4.09 -0.37
CA PHE A 29 13.99 2.96 -0.01
C PHE A 29 13.46 2.27 -1.27
N LEU A 30 13.95 1.06 -1.55
CA LEU A 30 13.61 0.30 -2.77
C LEU A 30 13.77 1.18 -4.03
N ASP A 31 12.79 1.16 -4.94
CA ASP A 31 12.75 1.98 -6.15
C ASP A 31 11.95 3.29 -5.99
N ALA A 32 11.76 3.75 -4.74
CA ALA A 32 11.07 5.00 -4.47
C ALA A 32 11.79 6.20 -5.12
N THR A 33 11.00 6.99 -5.83
CA THR A 33 11.41 8.23 -6.51
C THR A 33 11.06 9.48 -5.71
N ILE A 34 11.43 10.66 -6.20
CA ILE A 34 11.10 11.95 -5.55
C ILE A 34 9.58 12.16 -5.40
N ARG A 35 8.77 11.57 -6.29
CA ARG A 35 7.30 11.55 -6.15
C ARG A 35 6.86 11.04 -4.78
N HIS A 36 7.47 9.96 -4.30
CA HIS A 36 7.11 9.29 -3.05
C HIS A 36 7.66 10.05 -1.85
N TYR A 37 8.95 10.38 -1.88
CA TYR A 37 9.59 11.12 -0.80
C TYR A 37 8.99 12.51 -0.61
N GLY A 38 8.68 13.22 -1.70
CA GLY A 38 7.98 14.49 -1.63
C GLY A 38 6.61 14.37 -0.98
N PHE A 39 5.83 13.34 -1.34
CA PHE A 39 4.53 13.07 -0.71
C PHE A 39 4.67 12.78 0.79
N MET A 40 5.65 11.95 1.16
CA MET A 40 5.94 11.62 2.56
C MET A 40 6.42 12.83 3.37
N LEU A 41 7.44 13.55 2.90
CA LEU A 41 8.07 14.67 3.62
C LEU A 41 7.08 15.82 3.87
N ARG A 42 6.24 16.17 2.90
CA ARG A 42 5.18 17.17 3.11
C ARG A 42 4.11 16.70 4.10
N GLY A 43 3.81 15.41 4.13
CA GLY A 43 2.96 14.84 5.19
C GLY A 43 3.62 14.97 6.57
N LEU A 44 4.92 14.70 6.69
CA LEU A 44 5.66 14.84 7.94
C LEU A 44 5.75 16.29 8.43
N GLN A 45 5.72 17.28 7.54
CA GLN A 45 5.64 18.70 7.92
C GLN A 45 4.34 19.02 8.68
N GLU A 46 3.23 18.39 8.29
CA GLU A 46 1.96 18.50 9.01
C GLU A 46 2.07 17.84 10.40
N VAL A 47 2.62 16.62 10.46
CA VAL A 47 2.83 15.91 11.73
C VAL A 47 3.72 16.70 12.69
N ALA A 48 4.78 17.36 12.19
CA ALA A 48 5.66 18.18 13.01
C ALA A 48 4.92 19.38 13.66
N LYS A 49 3.99 20.00 12.92
CA LYS A 49 3.12 21.05 13.47
C LYS A 49 2.17 20.50 14.53
N GLU A 50 1.48 19.40 14.23
CA GLU A 50 0.56 18.75 15.18
C GLU A 50 1.27 18.33 16.47
N CYS A 51 2.48 17.77 16.37
CA CYS A 51 3.29 17.40 17.52
C CYS A 51 3.68 18.62 18.37
N THR A 52 3.95 19.76 17.74
CA THR A 52 4.23 21.03 18.45
C THR A 52 3.02 21.50 19.25
N GLU A 53 1.83 21.46 18.65
CA GLU A 53 0.56 21.79 19.34
C GLU A 53 0.26 20.85 20.50
N LEU A 54 0.66 19.58 20.38
CA LEU A 54 0.49 18.56 21.39
C LEU A 54 1.59 18.55 22.47
N ASN A 55 2.55 19.47 22.45
CA ASN A 55 3.71 19.47 23.37
C ASN A 55 4.52 18.16 23.31
N ILE A 56 4.70 17.61 22.12
CA ILE A 56 5.44 16.38 21.85
C ILE A 56 6.61 16.71 20.91
N PRO A 57 7.87 16.59 21.34
CA PRO A 57 9.02 16.82 20.47
C PRO A 57 9.04 15.87 19.26
N PHE A 58 9.11 16.43 18.05
CA PHE A 58 9.21 15.69 16.79
C PHE A 58 10.63 15.79 16.23
N HIS A 59 11.24 14.64 15.90
CA HIS A 59 12.63 14.53 15.46
C HIS A 59 12.71 13.82 14.10
N VAL A 60 13.49 14.38 13.17
CA VAL A 60 13.86 13.68 11.93
C VAL A 60 15.35 13.36 11.98
N LEU A 61 15.68 12.07 11.99
CA LEU A 61 17.06 11.60 12.00
C LEU A 61 17.44 11.16 10.58
N LEU A 62 18.52 11.73 10.03
CA LEU A 62 18.99 11.36 8.69
C LEU A 62 19.86 10.09 8.77
N GLY A 63 19.40 9.00 8.16
CA GLY A 63 20.11 7.74 8.12
C GLY A 63 19.25 6.52 8.46
N TYR A 64 19.87 5.35 8.47
CA TYR A 64 19.21 4.10 8.85
C TYR A 64 18.96 4.06 10.37
N ALA A 65 17.78 3.61 10.77
CA ALA A 65 17.35 3.58 12.17
C ALA A 65 18.37 2.90 13.09
N LYS A 66 18.96 1.78 12.66
CA LYS A 66 19.99 1.04 13.41
C LYS A 66 21.28 1.82 13.71
N ASP A 67 21.57 2.85 12.92
CA ASP A 67 22.80 3.64 13.04
C ASP A 67 22.55 4.92 13.86
N VAL A 68 21.35 5.51 13.74
CA VAL A 68 21.03 6.82 14.35
C VAL A 68 20.20 6.72 15.63
N LEU A 69 19.30 5.74 15.72
CA LEU A 69 18.33 5.65 16.81
C LEU A 69 18.95 5.21 18.14
N PRO A 70 19.91 4.26 18.21
CA PRO A 70 20.55 3.88 19.48
C PRO A 70 21.27 5.07 20.15
N ALA A 71 22.00 5.87 19.36
CA ALA A 71 22.66 7.07 19.87
C ALA A 71 21.65 8.11 20.36
N PHE A 72 20.51 8.25 19.67
CA PHE A 72 19.41 9.11 20.09
C PHE A 72 18.79 8.65 21.41
N VAL A 73 18.54 7.35 21.57
CA VAL A 73 17.99 6.71 22.77
C VAL A 73 18.88 6.97 23.98
N VAL A 74 20.18 6.74 23.86
CA VAL A 74 21.15 6.99 24.95
C VAL A 74 21.23 8.48 25.29
N ARG A 75 21.32 9.36 24.27
CA ARG A 75 21.44 10.81 24.47
C ARG A 75 20.25 11.41 25.21
N HIS A 76 19.04 10.94 24.92
CA HIS A 76 17.81 11.46 25.51
C HIS A 76 17.32 10.64 26.72
N GLY A 77 18.05 9.60 27.13
CA GLY A 77 17.63 8.72 28.23
C GLY A 77 16.27 8.08 28.00
N VAL A 78 16.00 7.61 26.77
CA VAL A 78 14.69 7.05 26.39
C VAL A 78 14.45 5.73 27.13
N GLY A 79 13.45 5.70 28.00
CA GLY A 79 13.10 4.52 28.81
C GLY A 79 12.23 3.47 28.13
N GLY A 80 11.88 3.64 26.86
CA GLY A 80 11.12 2.67 26.08
C GLY A 80 10.86 3.14 24.65
N LEU A 81 10.87 2.21 23.70
CA LEU A 81 10.64 2.48 22.28
C LEU A 81 9.36 1.79 21.81
N VAL A 82 8.58 2.49 20.98
CA VAL A 82 7.39 1.95 20.32
C VAL A 82 7.50 2.20 18.83
N THR A 83 7.28 1.17 18.01
CA THR A 83 7.20 1.26 16.54
C THR A 83 5.88 0.73 16.03
N ASP A 84 5.50 1.17 14.83
CA ASP A 84 4.41 0.55 14.08
C ASP A 84 4.84 -0.75 13.39
N PHE A 85 3.87 -1.42 12.77
CA PHE A 85 4.03 -2.69 12.08
C PHE A 85 4.02 -2.52 10.57
N CYS A 86 4.93 -3.21 9.89
CA CYS A 86 4.89 -3.43 8.45
C CYS A 86 5.37 -4.86 8.15
N PRO A 87 4.64 -5.66 7.35
CA PRO A 87 4.98 -7.06 7.11
C PRO A 87 6.11 -7.23 6.07
N LEU A 88 6.55 -6.16 5.42
CA LEU A 88 7.57 -6.24 4.38
C LEU A 88 8.95 -6.58 4.96
N ARG A 89 9.75 -7.30 4.18
CA ARG A 89 11.08 -7.84 4.56
C ARG A 89 12.03 -6.74 5.06
N VAL A 90 12.12 -5.63 4.35
CA VAL A 90 13.05 -4.53 4.67
C VAL A 90 12.66 -3.82 5.99
N PRO A 91 11.40 -3.35 6.17
CA PRO A 91 10.95 -2.81 7.46
C PRO A 91 11.07 -3.79 8.63
N GLN A 92 10.75 -5.09 8.45
CA GLN A 92 10.96 -6.08 9.51
C GLN A 92 12.44 -6.19 9.90
N GLN A 93 13.35 -6.19 8.92
CA GLN A 93 14.78 -6.19 9.21
C GLN A 93 15.23 -4.93 9.94
N TRP A 94 14.66 -3.76 9.65
CA TRP A 94 14.99 -2.54 10.39
C TRP A 94 14.61 -2.63 11.87
N VAL A 95 13.46 -3.23 12.18
CA VAL A 95 13.02 -3.45 13.57
C VAL A 95 13.97 -4.38 14.29
N GLU A 96 14.37 -5.50 13.67
CA GLU A 96 15.35 -6.42 14.25
C GLU A 96 16.73 -5.77 14.42
N ASP A 97 17.22 -5.06 13.40
CA ASP A 97 18.52 -4.35 13.45
C ASP A 97 18.55 -3.30 14.56
N VAL A 98 17.42 -2.63 14.84
CA VAL A 98 17.28 -1.70 15.97
C VAL A 98 17.27 -2.49 17.28
N ARG A 99 16.45 -3.54 17.39
CA ARG A 99 16.36 -4.37 18.60
C ARG A 99 17.72 -4.89 19.06
N GLU A 100 18.57 -5.31 18.13
CA GLU A 100 19.92 -5.83 18.42
C GLU A 100 20.91 -4.77 18.90
N ARG A 101 20.64 -3.48 18.64
CA ARG A 101 21.55 -2.36 18.95
C ARG A 101 21.04 -1.44 20.04
N LEU A 102 19.80 -1.62 20.48
CA LEU A 102 19.26 -0.88 21.62
C LEU A 102 19.97 -1.32 22.92
N PRO A 103 20.09 -0.41 23.89
CA PRO A 103 20.51 -0.79 25.24
C PRO A 103 19.59 -1.88 25.81
N GLU A 104 20.17 -2.86 26.53
CA GLU A 104 19.42 -4.03 27.03
C GLU A 104 18.29 -3.68 28.01
N ASP A 105 18.38 -2.52 28.66
CA ASP A 105 17.41 -2.00 29.62
C ASP A 105 16.26 -1.22 28.97
N VAL A 106 16.28 -1.00 27.65
CA VAL A 106 15.25 -0.25 26.92
C VAL A 106 14.24 -1.22 26.29
N PRO A 107 12.99 -1.32 26.82
CA PRO A 107 11.97 -2.16 26.23
C PRO A 107 11.56 -1.64 24.84
N PHE A 108 11.37 -2.55 23.90
CA PHE A 108 10.94 -2.24 22.53
C PHE A 108 9.62 -2.95 22.20
N ALA A 109 8.58 -2.17 21.92
CA ALA A 109 7.25 -2.68 21.56
C ALA A 109 6.89 -2.35 20.11
N GLN A 110 6.23 -3.29 19.44
CA GLN A 110 5.64 -3.09 18.13
C GLN A 110 4.11 -3.14 18.22
N VAL A 111 3.43 -2.21 17.53
CA VAL A 111 1.97 -2.10 17.51
C VAL A 111 1.48 -2.12 16.07
N ASP A 112 0.48 -2.95 15.76
CA ASP A 112 -0.21 -2.87 14.48
C ASP A 112 -1.13 -1.64 14.45
N ALA A 113 -0.64 -0.57 13.84
CA ALA A 113 -1.37 0.67 13.64
C ALA A 113 -1.95 0.79 12.22
N HIS A 114 -1.72 -0.21 11.36
CA HIS A 114 -2.11 -0.18 9.95
C HIS A 114 -3.40 -0.98 9.71
N ASN A 115 -3.55 -2.14 10.34
CA ASN A 115 -4.71 -3.02 10.22
C ASN A 115 -5.76 -2.73 11.31
N ILE A 116 -7.03 -3.06 11.05
CA ILE A 116 -8.08 -2.96 12.06
C ILE A 116 -7.89 -4.09 13.08
N VAL A 117 -7.76 -5.32 12.59
CA VAL A 117 -7.41 -6.47 13.41
C VAL A 117 -5.92 -6.73 13.25
N PRO A 118 -5.10 -6.75 14.33
CA PRO A 118 -3.66 -6.94 14.21
C PRO A 118 -3.32 -8.20 13.40
N CYS A 119 -2.34 -8.09 12.49
CA CYS A 119 -2.05 -9.13 11.50
C CYS A 119 -1.81 -10.53 12.13
N TRP A 120 -1.07 -10.59 13.23
CA TRP A 120 -0.79 -11.83 13.97
C TRP A 120 -1.97 -12.35 14.80
N VAL A 121 -2.99 -11.53 15.06
CA VAL A 121 -4.24 -11.91 15.75
C VAL A 121 -5.29 -12.41 14.76
N THR A 122 -5.35 -11.82 13.56
CA THR A 122 -6.32 -12.16 12.51
C THR A 122 -6.28 -13.64 12.12
N SER A 123 -5.08 -14.21 11.94
CA SER A 123 -4.88 -15.62 11.63
C SER A 123 -3.49 -16.07 12.06
N PRO A 124 -3.31 -17.30 12.58
CA PRO A 124 -1.99 -17.81 12.97
C PRO A 124 -1.15 -18.34 11.78
N LYS A 125 -1.65 -18.19 10.54
CA LYS A 125 -1.01 -18.70 9.32
C LYS A 125 -1.38 -17.87 8.09
N GLN A 126 -0.65 -18.10 6.99
CA GLN A 126 -1.02 -17.61 5.66
C GLN A 126 -2.38 -18.16 5.23
N GLU A 127 -3.27 -17.26 4.82
CA GLU A 127 -4.60 -17.60 4.32
C GLU A 127 -4.60 -17.83 2.81
N TYR A 128 -5.39 -18.82 2.36
CA TYR A 128 -5.41 -19.18 0.95
C TYR A 128 -6.15 -18.13 0.10
N SER A 129 -7.22 -17.53 0.61
CA SER A 129 -8.04 -16.60 -0.18
C SER A 129 -8.81 -15.63 0.70
N ALA A 130 -9.42 -14.62 0.08
CA ALA A 130 -10.36 -13.74 0.78
C ALA A 130 -11.50 -14.51 1.46
N TRP A 131 -11.92 -15.66 0.91
CA TRP A 131 -12.98 -16.45 1.55
C TRP A 131 -12.56 -17.01 2.91
N THR A 132 -11.30 -17.44 3.06
CA THR A 132 -10.84 -18.07 4.30
C THR A 132 -10.54 -17.04 5.40
N ILE A 133 -10.00 -15.87 5.05
CA ILE A 133 -9.70 -14.80 6.02
C ILE A 133 -10.92 -13.95 6.39
N ARG A 134 -11.89 -13.77 5.47
CA ARG A 134 -13.06 -12.90 5.66
C ARG A 134 -13.81 -13.21 6.95
N ASN A 135 -14.11 -14.49 7.18
CA ASN A 135 -14.86 -14.91 8.36
C ASN A 135 -14.06 -14.68 9.66
N LYS A 136 -12.73 -14.75 9.61
CA LYS A 136 -11.85 -14.50 10.76
C LYS A 136 -11.81 -13.02 11.12
N ILE A 137 -11.69 -12.16 10.12
CA ILE A 137 -11.75 -10.70 10.29
C ILE A 137 -13.13 -10.30 10.82
N HIS A 138 -14.22 -10.67 10.13
CA HIS A 138 -15.57 -10.23 10.54
C HIS A 138 -15.98 -10.70 11.94
N ARG A 139 -15.48 -11.85 12.41
CA ARG A 139 -15.71 -12.31 13.79
C ARG A 139 -15.08 -11.37 14.83
N GLN A 140 -13.97 -10.73 14.48
CA GLN A 140 -13.18 -9.88 15.36
C GLN A 140 -13.49 -8.39 15.19
N LEU A 141 -14.06 -7.97 14.04
CA LEU A 141 -14.43 -6.57 13.82
C LEU A 141 -15.26 -5.94 14.94
N PRO A 142 -16.26 -6.60 15.58
CA PRO A 142 -16.99 -5.98 16.68
C PRO A 142 -16.12 -5.57 17.87
N GLU A 143 -14.99 -6.26 18.09
CA GLU A 143 -14.04 -5.98 19.17
C GLU A 143 -13.02 -4.90 18.77
N PHE A 144 -12.49 -4.98 17.54
CA PHE A 144 -11.38 -4.12 17.10
C PHE A 144 -11.80 -2.85 16.37
N LEU A 145 -12.94 -2.84 15.67
CA LEU A 145 -13.44 -1.69 14.93
C LEU A 145 -14.14 -0.69 15.87
N THR A 146 -13.34 -0.06 16.71
CA THR A 146 -13.74 0.92 17.72
C THR A 146 -13.37 2.34 17.27
N GLU A 147 -13.95 3.34 17.92
CA GLU A 147 -13.47 4.72 17.80
C GLU A 147 -12.09 4.89 18.45
N PHE A 148 -11.32 5.83 17.95
CA PHE A 148 -10.02 6.18 18.52
C PHE A 148 -10.21 7.12 19.71
N PRO A 149 -9.56 6.87 20.87
CA PRO A 149 -9.42 7.91 21.88
C PRO A 149 -8.57 9.06 21.32
N PRO A 150 -8.83 10.32 21.73
CA PRO A 150 -8.04 11.45 21.27
C PRO A 150 -6.62 11.39 21.83
N VAL A 151 -5.65 11.79 21.00
CA VAL A 151 -4.32 12.17 21.51
C VAL A 151 -4.51 13.47 22.27
N ILE A 152 -3.98 13.54 23.49
CA ILE A 152 -4.05 14.74 24.32
C ILE A 152 -2.74 15.52 24.23
N GLN A 153 -2.78 16.80 24.57
CA GLN A 153 -1.55 17.54 24.81
C GLN A 153 -0.76 16.86 25.94
N HIS A 154 0.51 16.56 25.68
CA HIS A 154 1.33 15.77 26.61
C HIS A 154 1.72 16.62 27.82
N PRO A 155 1.35 16.21 29.05
CA PRO A 155 1.50 17.05 30.24
C PRO A 155 2.93 17.07 30.79
N TYR A 156 3.79 16.15 30.37
CA TYR A 156 5.16 16.03 30.85
C TYR A 156 6.13 16.58 29.79
N PRO A 157 6.59 17.85 29.91
CA PRO A 157 7.48 18.44 28.93
C PRO A 157 8.83 17.72 28.94
N SER A 158 9.45 17.60 27.76
CA SER A 158 10.83 17.12 27.68
C SER A 158 11.79 18.16 28.24
N SER A 159 12.86 17.71 28.91
CA SER A 159 13.97 18.57 29.31
C SER A 159 14.76 19.10 28.10
N THR A 160 14.61 18.47 26.94
CA THR A 160 15.30 18.85 25.70
C THR A 160 14.27 19.25 24.66
N SER A 161 14.33 20.50 24.20
CA SER A 161 13.52 20.95 23.05
C SER A 161 13.96 20.20 21.80
N ALA A 162 13.00 19.83 20.93
CA ALA A 162 13.36 19.44 19.58
C ALA A 162 13.93 20.65 18.83
N GLU A 163 15.00 20.42 18.08
CA GLU A 163 15.49 21.38 17.10
C GLU A 163 14.50 21.48 15.93
N PRO A 164 14.31 22.67 15.32
CA PRO A 164 13.52 22.79 14.11
C PRO A 164 14.04 21.85 13.01
N VAL A 165 13.13 21.09 12.39
CA VAL A 165 13.51 20.17 11.31
C VAL A 165 13.98 20.96 10.09
N ALA A 166 15.22 20.73 9.66
CA ALA A 166 15.79 21.30 8.45
C ALA A 166 15.30 20.54 7.20
N TRP A 167 14.11 20.88 6.71
CA TRP A 167 13.45 20.17 5.59
C TRP A 167 14.25 20.21 4.29
N GLU A 168 14.95 21.31 4.00
CA GLU A 168 15.80 21.44 2.81
C GLU A 168 17.00 20.48 2.89
N ALA A 169 17.56 20.27 4.09
CA ALA A 169 18.63 19.30 4.31
C ALA A 169 18.08 17.87 4.19
N CYS A 170 16.85 17.62 4.66
CA CYS A 170 16.17 16.34 4.46
C CYS A 170 16.02 16.02 2.96
N ASP A 171 15.50 16.95 2.15
CA ASP A 171 15.39 16.74 0.70
C ASP A 171 16.75 16.55 0.03
N SER A 172 17.74 17.38 0.40
CA SER A 172 19.09 17.31 -0.17
C SER A 172 19.81 15.99 0.15
N SER A 173 19.45 15.33 1.26
CA SER A 173 20.04 14.05 1.66
C SER A 173 19.57 12.85 0.82
N LEU A 174 18.50 13.01 0.05
CA LEU A 174 17.86 11.91 -0.69
C LEU A 174 18.69 11.47 -1.91
N GLN A 175 18.89 10.16 -2.02
CA GLN A 175 19.58 9.49 -3.13
C GLN A 175 18.57 8.73 -4.01
N VAL A 176 17.59 9.47 -4.51
CA VAL A 176 16.44 8.93 -5.24
C VAL A 176 16.41 9.43 -6.67
N ASP A 177 15.70 8.70 -7.53
CA ASP A 177 15.41 9.17 -8.87
C ASP A 177 14.47 10.39 -8.83
N ARG A 178 14.94 11.51 -9.37
CA ARG A 178 14.21 12.79 -9.45
C ARG A 178 13.52 13.01 -10.80
N THR A 179 13.59 12.06 -11.73
CA THR A 179 12.92 12.13 -13.04
C THR A 179 11.42 11.91 -12.94
N VAL A 180 10.97 11.03 -12.03
CA VAL A 180 9.55 10.80 -11.74
C VAL A 180 9.03 11.87 -10.78
N LYS A 181 8.41 12.91 -11.35
CA LYS A 181 7.96 14.09 -10.61
C LYS A 181 6.76 13.81 -9.72
N GLU A 182 6.61 14.65 -8.70
CA GLU A 182 5.44 14.71 -7.84
C GLU A 182 4.16 14.94 -8.63
N VAL A 183 3.03 14.49 -8.09
CA VAL A 183 1.73 14.58 -8.75
C VAL A 183 1.01 15.86 -8.29
N ALA A 184 0.23 16.46 -9.19
CA ALA A 184 -0.50 17.69 -8.88
C ALA A 184 -1.87 17.45 -8.21
N TRP A 185 -2.47 16.27 -8.39
CA TRP A 185 -3.85 16.00 -7.95
C TRP A 185 -3.96 15.54 -6.48
N ALA A 186 -2.86 15.06 -5.88
CA ALA A 186 -2.85 14.49 -4.54
C ALA A 186 -2.01 15.37 -3.59
N THR A 187 -2.68 16.17 -2.78
CA THR A 187 -2.03 16.92 -1.69
C THR A 187 -1.73 15.97 -0.52
N PRO A 188 -0.47 15.84 -0.08
CA PRO A 188 -0.13 15.00 1.07
C PRO A 188 -0.61 15.61 2.39
N GLY A 189 -0.70 14.78 3.43
CA GLY A 189 -1.10 15.19 4.79
C GLY A 189 -2.41 14.58 5.24
N THR A 190 -2.62 14.54 6.55
CA THR A 190 -3.81 13.98 7.20
C THR A 190 -5.05 14.78 6.81
N ALA A 191 -4.97 16.11 6.88
CA ALA A 191 -6.06 17.01 6.55
C ALA A 191 -6.55 16.82 5.11
N ALA A 192 -5.62 16.77 4.14
CA ALA A 192 -5.94 16.55 2.74
C ALA A 192 -6.55 15.16 2.50
N GLY A 193 -6.01 14.11 3.14
CA GLY A 193 -6.54 12.75 3.03
C GLY A 193 -7.96 12.61 3.60
N LEU A 194 -8.24 13.27 4.74
CA LEU A 194 -9.59 13.30 5.31
C LEU A 194 -10.57 14.08 4.43
N ALA A 195 -10.14 15.16 3.77
CA ALA A 195 -10.96 15.87 2.79
C ALA A 195 -11.30 14.97 1.57
N VAL A 196 -10.35 14.17 1.10
CA VAL A 196 -10.58 13.18 0.02
C VAL A 196 -11.57 12.10 0.47
N LEU A 197 -11.48 11.62 1.72
CA LEU A 197 -12.43 10.67 2.29
C LEU A 197 -13.85 11.27 2.37
N GLN A 198 -13.98 12.51 2.85
CA GLN A 198 -15.27 13.21 2.93
C GLN A 198 -15.88 13.40 1.54
N SER A 199 -15.11 13.86 0.55
CA SER A 199 -15.57 13.98 -0.84
C SER A 199 -15.97 12.61 -1.42
N PHE A 200 -15.24 11.53 -1.12
CA PHE A 200 -15.62 10.18 -1.54
C PHE A 200 -17.00 9.79 -0.99
N ILE A 201 -17.21 9.98 0.31
CA ILE A 201 -18.49 9.66 0.97
C ILE A 201 -19.64 10.49 0.41
N ALA A 202 -19.41 11.79 0.18
CA ALA A 202 -20.43 12.72 -0.27
C ALA A 202 -20.82 12.51 -1.75
N GLU A 203 -19.85 12.27 -2.63
CA GLU A 203 -20.06 12.37 -4.08
C GLU A 203 -19.97 11.03 -4.81
N ARG A 204 -19.19 10.07 -4.31
CA ARG A 204 -18.79 8.89 -5.10
C ARG A 204 -19.24 7.57 -4.49
N LEU A 205 -19.41 7.50 -3.17
CA LEU A 205 -19.75 6.28 -2.43
C LEU A 205 -21.03 5.62 -2.95
N GLU A 206 -22.07 6.39 -3.29
CA GLU A 206 -23.31 5.84 -3.87
C GLU A 206 -23.02 4.99 -5.12
N SER A 207 -22.20 5.53 -6.03
CA SER A 207 -21.86 4.90 -7.31
C SER A 207 -20.72 3.89 -7.23
N TYR A 208 -20.03 3.77 -6.08
CA TYR A 208 -18.81 2.97 -5.94
C TYR A 208 -19.04 1.50 -6.30
N GLY A 209 -20.10 0.88 -5.77
CA GLY A 209 -20.38 -0.54 -6.02
C GLY A 209 -20.56 -0.86 -7.51
N SER A 210 -21.33 -0.02 -8.22
CA SER A 210 -21.67 -0.24 -9.63
C SER A 210 -20.59 0.22 -10.61
N HIS A 211 -19.85 1.30 -10.32
CA HIS A 211 -18.97 1.96 -11.28
C HIS A 211 -17.47 1.82 -11.04
N ARG A 212 -17.01 1.29 -9.90
CA ARG A 212 -15.57 1.17 -9.59
C ARG A 212 -14.73 0.37 -10.58
N ASN A 213 -15.34 -0.44 -11.46
CA ASN A 213 -14.61 -1.20 -12.49
C ASN A 213 -14.56 -0.49 -13.83
N ASP A 214 -15.19 0.67 -13.95
CA ASP A 214 -15.17 1.49 -15.15
C ASP A 214 -14.10 2.60 -14.98
N PRO A 215 -12.93 2.48 -15.65
CA PRO A 215 -11.88 3.48 -15.56
C PRO A 215 -12.28 4.88 -16.06
N ASN A 216 -13.39 5.01 -16.77
CA ASN A 216 -13.90 6.29 -17.23
C ASN A 216 -14.76 7.00 -16.16
N LYS A 217 -15.15 6.31 -15.10
CA LYS A 217 -15.99 6.85 -14.02
C LYS A 217 -15.13 7.20 -12.81
N ALA A 218 -15.28 8.42 -12.31
CA ALA A 218 -14.68 8.86 -11.05
C ALA A 218 -15.45 8.26 -9.86
N ALA A 219 -15.38 6.94 -9.68
CA ALA A 219 -16.12 6.22 -8.64
C ALA A 219 -15.25 5.80 -7.45
N LEU A 220 -13.93 5.67 -7.64
CA LEU A 220 -13.01 5.22 -6.59
C LEU A 220 -12.85 6.25 -5.46
N SER A 221 -12.43 5.79 -4.27
CA SER A 221 -12.12 6.67 -3.14
C SER A 221 -10.90 7.55 -3.37
N ASN A 222 -9.95 7.05 -4.16
CA ASN A 222 -8.61 7.60 -4.36
C ASN A 222 -7.74 7.66 -3.11
N LEU A 223 -8.11 6.98 -2.02
CA LEU A 223 -7.42 7.06 -0.73
C LEU A 223 -6.11 6.25 -0.62
N SER A 224 -5.78 5.42 -1.62
CA SER A 224 -4.64 4.51 -1.53
C SER A 224 -3.29 5.19 -1.27
N PRO A 225 -2.96 6.40 -1.80
CA PRO A 225 -1.72 7.10 -1.42
C PRO A 225 -1.67 7.44 0.07
N TRP A 226 -2.78 7.94 0.64
CA TRP A 226 -2.84 8.32 2.05
C TRP A 226 -2.85 7.10 2.98
N PHE A 227 -3.47 6.00 2.57
CA PHE A 227 -3.39 4.74 3.30
C PHE A 227 -1.96 4.17 3.31
N HIS A 228 -1.30 4.15 2.15
CA HIS A 228 0.08 3.65 2.02
C HIS A 228 1.06 4.37 2.98
N PHE A 229 1.03 5.70 3.00
CA PHE A 229 1.89 6.49 3.88
C PHE A 229 1.37 6.63 5.33
N GLY A 230 0.26 5.98 5.68
CA GLY A 230 -0.34 6.08 7.02
C GLY A 230 -0.85 7.48 7.38
N GLN A 231 -1.06 8.36 6.40
CA GLN A 231 -1.58 9.72 6.59
C GLN A 231 -3.08 9.71 6.93
N VAL A 232 -3.81 8.66 6.53
CA VAL A 232 -5.18 8.42 6.97
C VAL A 232 -5.31 6.99 7.44
N SER A 233 -5.92 6.78 8.60
CA SER A 233 -6.24 5.45 9.09
C SER A 233 -7.35 4.81 8.26
N THR A 234 -7.12 3.59 7.79
CA THR A 234 -8.16 2.81 7.14
C THR A 234 -9.31 2.49 8.11
N GLN A 235 -9.02 2.29 9.40
CA GLN A 235 -10.06 2.11 10.42
C GLN A 235 -10.98 3.34 10.50
N ARG A 236 -10.42 4.55 10.49
CA ARG A 236 -11.20 5.80 10.39
C ARG A 236 -12.06 5.84 9.15
N ALA A 237 -11.51 5.51 7.98
CA ALA A 237 -12.28 5.47 6.74
C ALA A 237 -13.47 4.48 6.82
N ILE A 238 -13.28 3.31 7.43
CA ILE A 238 -14.36 2.34 7.63
C ILE A 238 -15.42 2.86 8.62
N LEU A 239 -15.01 3.48 9.74
CA LEU A 239 -15.95 4.07 10.70
C LEU A 239 -16.85 5.12 10.03
N GLU A 240 -16.27 6.00 9.20
CA GLU A 240 -17.03 7.03 8.49
C GLU A 240 -17.94 6.43 7.40
N VAL A 241 -17.43 5.53 6.55
CA VAL A 241 -18.22 4.93 5.46
C VAL A 241 -19.38 4.09 6.01
N ARG A 242 -19.20 3.38 7.13
CA ARG A 242 -20.27 2.56 7.75
C ARG A 242 -21.46 3.38 8.23
N LYS A 243 -21.30 4.67 8.55
CA LYS A 243 -22.42 5.56 8.90
C LYS A 243 -23.45 5.66 7.76
N HIS A 244 -23.04 5.40 6.52
CA HIS A 244 -23.88 5.46 5.32
C HIS A 244 -24.42 4.09 4.88
N HIS A 245 -24.19 3.01 5.65
CA HIS A 245 -24.59 1.65 5.28
C HIS A 245 -26.08 1.51 4.97
N ARG A 246 -26.95 2.18 5.72
CA ARG A 246 -28.41 2.15 5.48
C ARG A 246 -28.80 2.74 4.12
N LYS A 247 -28.04 3.75 3.63
CA LYS A 247 -28.34 4.45 2.38
C LYS A 247 -27.67 3.78 1.17
N TYR A 248 -26.43 3.32 1.33
CA TYR A 248 -25.61 2.80 0.24
C TYR A 248 -25.06 1.40 0.55
N LYS A 249 -25.93 0.48 0.97
CA LYS A 249 -25.57 -0.85 1.50
C LYS A 249 -24.54 -1.58 0.62
N GLU A 250 -24.83 -1.74 -0.67
CA GLU A 250 -23.96 -2.47 -1.59
C GLU A 250 -22.57 -1.82 -1.69
N SER A 251 -22.52 -0.50 -1.91
CA SER A 251 -21.26 0.23 -2.03
C SER A 251 -20.44 0.21 -0.74
N VAL A 252 -21.09 0.29 0.43
CA VAL A 252 -20.40 0.20 1.72
C VAL A 252 -19.86 -1.21 1.96
N ASP A 253 -20.66 -2.25 1.72
CA ASP A 253 -20.22 -3.65 1.89
C ASP A 253 -19.03 -3.96 0.98
N ILE A 254 -19.05 -3.47 -0.27
CA ILE A 254 -17.94 -3.60 -1.21
C ILE A 254 -16.72 -2.83 -0.73
N PHE A 255 -16.88 -1.58 -0.25
CA PHE A 255 -15.75 -0.79 0.26
C PHE A 255 -15.07 -1.47 1.47
N VAL A 256 -15.87 -2.05 2.38
CA VAL A 256 -15.36 -2.82 3.53
C VAL A 256 -14.62 -4.08 3.07
N GLU A 257 -15.14 -4.82 2.10
CA GLU A 257 -14.45 -5.98 1.54
C GLU A 257 -13.08 -5.58 0.97
N GLU A 258 -12.98 -4.48 0.23
CA GLU A 258 -11.71 -4.03 -0.35
C GLU A 258 -10.73 -3.48 0.70
N ALA A 259 -11.16 -2.50 1.49
CA ALA A 259 -10.27 -1.76 2.38
C ALA A 259 -9.92 -2.54 3.67
N VAL A 260 -10.69 -3.58 4.00
CA VAL A 260 -10.42 -4.45 5.16
C VAL A 260 -9.98 -5.83 4.68
N VAL A 261 -10.87 -6.63 4.08
CA VAL A 261 -10.59 -8.05 3.83
C VAL A 261 -9.44 -8.23 2.84
N ARG A 262 -9.40 -7.48 1.74
CA ARG A 262 -8.32 -7.60 0.73
C ARG A 262 -7.02 -7.02 1.22
N ARG A 263 -7.09 -5.85 1.84
CA ARG A 263 -5.90 -5.16 2.35
C ARG A 263 -5.21 -5.97 3.44
N GLU A 264 -5.95 -6.43 4.44
CA GLU A 264 -5.39 -7.23 5.55
C GLU A 264 -4.99 -8.65 5.12
N LEU A 265 -5.57 -9.17 4.03
CA LEU A 265 -5.07 -10.40 3.40
C LEU A 265 -3.69 -10.20 2.76
N ALA A 266 -3.43 -9.04 2.16
CA ALA A 266 -2.12 -8.74 1.59
C ALA A 266 -1.06 -8.66 2.69
N ASP A 267 -1.39 -8.04 3.83
CA ASP A 267 -0.53 -8.02 5.01
C ASP A 267 -0.29 -9.43 5.56
N ASN A 268 -1.34 -10.24 5.70
CA ASN A 268 -1.23 -11.64 6.10
C ASN A 268 -0.30 -12.43 5.17
N PHE A 269 -0.41 -12.23 3.86
CA PHE A 269 0.42 -12.89 2.87
C PHE A 269 1.91 -12.50 3.04
N CYS A 270 2.23 -11.20 3.06
CA CYS A 270 3.61 -10.73 3.22
C CYS A 270 4.20 -11.08 4.59
N TYR A 271 3.37 -11.14 5.64
CA TYR A 271 3.83 -11.48 7.00
C TYR A 271 4.31 -12.93 7.09
N TYR A 272 3.49 -13.87 6.58
CA TYR A 272 3.75 -15.31 6.67
C TYR A 272 4.65 -15.84 5.54
N ASN A 273 4.66 -15.20 4.37
CA ASN A 273 5.52 -15.60 3.25
C ASN A 273 6.73 -14.68 3.12
N LYS A 274 7.91 -15.13 3.55
CA LYS A 274 9.14 -14.32 3.44
C LYS A 274 9.63 -14.11 2.00
N SER A 275 9.12 -14.89 1.05
CA SER A 275 9.46 -14.86 -0.37
C SER A 275 8.29 -14.31 -1.23
N TYR A 276 7.51 -13.39 -0.65
CA TYR A 276 6.31 -12.73 -1.22
C TYR A 276 6.55 -11.95 -2.53
N ASP A 277 7.79 -11.88 -3.03
CA ASP A 277 8.22 -11.15 -4.22
C ASP A 277 8.81 -12.08 -5.30
N SER A 278 8.64 -13.40 -5.15
CA SER A 278 9.20 -14.41 -6.05
C SER A 278 8.15 -15.42 -6.52
N VAL A 279 8.23 -15.89 -7.77
CA VAL A 279 7.29 -16.90 -8.31
C VAL A 279 7.38 -18.21 -7.50
N GLN A 280 8.59 -18.72 -7.31
CA GLN A 280 8.83 -20.00 -6.62
C GLN A 280 8.39 -19.98 -5.15
N GLY A 281 8.60 -18.85 -4.45
CA GLY A 281 8.24 -18.72 -3.04
C GLY A 281 6.79 -18.32 -2.79
N SER A 282 6.10 -17.74 -3.79
CA SER A 282 4.76 -17.17 -3.62
C SER A 282 3.63 -17.92 -4.27
N ALA A 283 3.87 -18.51 -5.44
CA ALA A 283 2.83 -19.18 -6.20
C ALA A 283 2.45 -20.50 -5.51
N TYR A 284 1.16 -20.83 -5.48
CA TYR A 284 0.72 -22.15 -5.05
C TYR A 284 1.14 -23.24 -6.06
N ASP A 285 1.23 -24.49 -5.61
CA ASP A 285 1.68 -25.63 -6.43
C ASP A 285 0.96 -25.74 -7.78
N TRP A 286 -0.36 -25.49 -7.81
CA TRP A 286 -1.14 -25.54 -9.04
C TRP A 286 -0.70 -24.47 -10.05
N ALA A 287 -0.35 -23.28 -9.56
CA ALA A 287 0.07 -22.15 -10.38
C ALA A 287 1.51 -22.34 -10.88
N GLN A 288 2.40 -22.83 -10.01
CA GLN A 288 3.76 -23.20 -10.42
C GLN A 288 3.73 -24.28 -11.49
N THR A 289 2.92 -25.33 -11.28
CA THR A 289 2.78 -26.44 -12.23
C THR A 289 2.28 -25.94 -13.59
N THR A 290 1.21 -25.14 -13.62
CA THR A 290 0.66 -24.66 -14.89
C THR A 290 1.61 -23.70 -15.60
N LEU A 291 2.29 -22.80 -14.88
CA LEU A 291 3.27 -21.89 -15.48
C LEU A 291 4.47 -22.65 -16.05
N ASN A 292 4.97 -23.69 -15.36
CA ASN A 292 6.06 -24.53 -15.83
C ASN A 292 5.70 -25.33 -17.09
N LEU A 293 4.48 -25.86 -17.16
CA LEU A 293 3.99 -26.57 -18.35
C LEU A 293 3.98 -25.68 -19.59
N HIS A 294 3.68 -24.39 -19.42
CA HIS A 294 3.57 -23.40 -20.49
C HIS A 294 4.83 -22.52 -20.67
N ALA A 295 5.94 -22.87 -20.01
CA ALA A 295 7.20 -22.12 -20.09
C ALA A 295 7.80 -22.11 -21.50
N LYS A 296 7.57 -23.16 -22.29
CA LYS A 296 8.09 -23.29 -23.67
C LYS A 296 7.15 -22.77 -24.75
N ASP A 297 5.95 -22.32 -24.38
CA ASP A 297 5.00 -21.78 -25.36
C ASP A 297 5.55 -20.53 -26.03
N LYS A 298 5.40 -20.44 -27.36
CA LYS A 298 5.81 -19.25 -28.10
C LYS A 298 4.99 -18.05 -27.63
N ARG A 299 5.68 -17.01 -27.14
CA ARG A 299 5.05 -15.74 -26.78
C ARG A 299 4.63 -14.97 -28.05
N PRO A 300 3.43 -14.37 -28.08
CA PRO A 300 2.98 -13.61 -29.25
C PRO A 300 3.81 -12.34 -29.47
N PHE A 301 4.25 -11.70 -28.38
CA PHE A 301 5.11 -10.53 -28.36
C PHE A 301 6.14 -10.69 -27.24
N LEU A 302 7.29 -10.01 -27.37
CA LEU A 302 8.31 -9.93 -26.33
C LEU A 302 8.77 -8.47 -26.23
N TYR A 303 8.49 -7.83 -25.11
CA TYR A 303 8.90 -6.45 -24.85
C TYR A 303 10.01 -6.39 -23.82
N LYS A 304 10.95 -5.47 -24.02
CA LYS A 304 11.92 -5.07 -23.00
C LYS A 304 11.25 -4.17 -21.97
N LEU A 305 11.85 -4.11 -20.77
CA LEU A 305 11.37 -3.23 -19.69
C LEU A 305 11.18 -1.79 -20.15
N GLN A 306 12.11 -1.23 -20.93
CA GLN A 306 12.03 0.15 -21.43
C GLN A 306 10.83 0.38 -22.36
N GLU A 307 10.48 -0.60 -23.20
CA GLU A 307 9.32 -0.50 -24.11
C GLU A 307 8.01 -0.53 -23.31
N LEU A 308 7.95 -1.38 -22.28
CA LEU A 308 6.84 -1.43 -21.34
C LEU A 308 6.75 -0.12 -20.53
N GLU A 309 7.85 0.37 -19.97
CA GLU A 309 7.90 1.59 -19.15
C GLU A 309 7.38 2.83 -19.91
N GLN A 310 7.73 2.94 -21.19
CA GLN A 310 7.32 4.04 -22.07
C GLN A 310 5.89 3.90 -22.61
N GLY A 311 5.21 2.77 -22.38
CA GLY A 311 3.90 2.53 -22.97
C GLY A 311 3.95 2.33 -24.48
N ASN A 312 4.98 1.64 -24.99
CA ASN A 312 5.23 1.43 -26.42
C ASN A 312 4.93 -0.01 -26.86
N THR A 313 3.73 -0.50 -26.56
CA THR A 313 3.27 -1.82 -27.00
C THR A 313 2.28 -1.72 -28.17
N HIS A 314 1.93 -2.86 -28.76
CA HIS A 314 0.90 -2.96 -29.78
C HIS A 314 -0.52 -2.73 -29.22
N ASP A 315 -0.69 -2.76 -27.89
CA ASP A 315 -2.00 -2.65 -27.23
C ASP A 315 -2.22 -1.23 -26.69
N PRO A 316 -3.09 -0.42 -27.33
CA PRO A 316 -3.33 0.96 -26.93
C PRO A 316 -3.95 1.10 -25.54
N LEU A 317 -4.74 0.12 -25.08
CA LEU A 317 -5.30 0.15 -23.72
C LEU A 317 -4.21 -0.12 -22.68
N TRP A 318 -3.28 -1.03 -22.96
CA TRP A 318 -2.15 -1.28 -22.08
C TRP A 318 -1.26 -0.05 -21.97
N ASN A 319 -0.95 0.59 -23.11
CA ASN A 319 -0.17 1.82 -23.17
C ASN A 319 -0.85 2.95 -22.39
N ALA A 320 -2.16 3.15 -22.56
CA ALA A 320 -2.93 4.14 -21.82
C ALA A 320 -2.91 3.88 -20.30
N ALA A 321 -3.02 2.62 -19.87
CA ALA A 321 -2.93 2.25 -18.45
C ALA A 321 -1.54 2.55 -17.87
N GLN A 322 -0.48 2.18 -18.59
CA GLN A 322 0.90 2.51 -18.23
C GLN A 322 1.10 4.03 -18.12
N LEU A 323 0.62 4.80 -19.09
CA LEU A 323 0.76 6.26 -19.09
C LEU A 323 -0.05 6.93 -17.98
N GLN A 324 -1.21 6.39 -17.61
CA GLN A 324 -1.93 6.85 -16.41
C GLN A 324 -1.05 6.70 -15.16
N MET A 325 -0.41 5.55 -14.97
CA MET A 325 0.49 5.31 -13.84
C MET A 325 1.68 6.27 -13.86
N VAL A 326 2.32 6.47 -15.03
CA VAL A 326 3.46 7.37 -15.17
C VAL A 326 3.08 8.82 -14.86
N GLN A 327 1.95 9.31 -15.39
CA GLN A 327 1.53 10.70 -15.27
C GLN A 327 0.87 11.01 -13.92
N GLU A 328 -0.05 10.17 -13.46
CA GLU A 328 -0.86 10.42 -12.26
C GLU A 328 -0.30 9.74 -11.01
N GLY A 329 0.63 8.80 -11.14
CA GLY A 329 1.10 8.00 -10.01
C GLY A 329 0.02 7.17 -9.34
N LYS A 330 -1.08 6.90 -10.06
CA LYS A 330 -2.20 6.08 -9.62
C LYS A 330 -2.93 5.43 -10.80
N MET A 331 -2.60 4.19 -11.15
CA MET A 331 -3.38 3.46 -12.16
C MET A 331 -4.74 3.01 -11.60
N HIS A 332 -5.78 3.06 -12.43
CA HIS A 332 -7.09 2.54 -12.06
C HIS A 332 -7.04 1.05 -11.70
N GLY A 333 -7.63 0.63 -10.58
CA GLY A 333 -7.49 -0.73 -10.04
C GLY A 333 -7.90 -1.85 -11.00
N PHE A 334 -8.95 -1.63 -11.81
CA PHE A 334 -9.33 -2.60 -12.86
C PHE A 334 -8.22 -2.78 -13.91
N LEU A 335 -7.53 -1.69 -14.27
CA LEU A 335 -6.48 -1.71 -15.28
C LEU A 335 -5.17 -2.26 -14.74
N ARG A 336 -4.88 -2.16 -13.44
CA ARG A 336 -3.72 -2.86 -12.83
C ARG A 336 -3.77 -4.36 -13.09
N MET A 337 -4.96 -4.98 -13.00
CA MET A 337 -5.15 -6.40 -13.34
C MET A 337 -4.83 -6.68 -14.81
N TYR A 338 -5.37 -5.85 -15.70
CA TYR A 338 -5.15 -5.98 -17.15
C TYR A 338 -3.65 -5.85 -17.47
N TRP A 339 -3.05 -4.79 -16.95
CA TRP A 339 -1.68 -4.39 -17.13
C TRP A 339 -0.69 -5.48 -16.71
N ALA A 340 -0.80 -6.00 -15.48
CA ALA A 340 0.12 -7.02 -14.97
C ALA A 340 -0.05 -8.37 -15.70
N LYS A 341 -1.28 -8.72 -16.11
CA LYS A 341 -1.54 -9.94 -16.90
C LYS A 341 -0.92 -9.87 -18.30
N LYS A 342 -0.92 -8.69 -18.92
CA LYS A 342 -0.26 -8.50 -20.22
C LYS A 342 1.26 -8.53 -20.12
N ILE A 343 1.84 -8.08 -19.01
CA ILE A 343 3.27 -8.27 -18.76
C ILE A 343 3.61 -9.77 -18.78
N LEU A 344 2.83 -10.64 -18.11
CA LEU A 344 3.01 -12.10 -18.21
C LEU A 344 2.88 -12.63 -19.65
N GLU A 345 1.96 -12.09 -20.45
CA GLU A 345 1.77 -12.53 -21.84
C GLU A 345 2.94 -12.15 -22.75
N TRP A 346 3.66 -11.06 -22.44
CA TRP A 346 4.64 -10.41 -23.33
C TRP A 346 6.07 -10.35 -22.80
N THR A 347 6.39 -11.15 -21.79
CA THR A 347 7.76 -11.37 -21.30
C THR A 347 8.17 -12.84 -21.47
N ARG A 348 9.47 -13.11 -21.31
CA ARG A 348 10.08 -14.42 -21.54
C ARG A 348 9.65 -15.45 -20.52
N SER A 349 9.46 -15.04 -19.27
CA SER A 349 9.08 -15.95 -18.18
C SER A 349 8.21 -15.25 -17.13
N PRO A 350 7.50 -16.02 -16.28
CA PRO A 350 6.75 -15.47 -15.16
C PRO A 350 7.63 -14.70 -14.16
N GLU A 351 8.89 -15.09 -13.98
CA GLU A 351 9.85 -14.40 -13.12
C GLU A 351 10.21 -13.02 -13.70
N GLU A 352 10.51 -12.95 -15.00
CA GLU A 352 10.76 -11.68 -15.69
C GLU A 352 9.50 -10.78 -15.66
N ALA A 353 8.32 -11.38 -15.84
CA ALA A 353 7.06 -10.66 -15.72
C ALA A 353 6.87 -10.05 -14.33
N LEU A 354 7.11 -10.83 -13.28
CA LEU A 354 6.94 -10.41 -11.90
C LEU A 354 7.94 -9.31 -11.55
N GLN A 355 9.20 -9.47 -11.95
CA GLN A 355 10.23 -8.45 -11.76
C GLN A 355 9.86 -7.12 -12.42
N PHE A 356 9.42 -7.14 -13.69
CA PHE A 356 9.03 -5.93 -14.40
C PHE A 356 7.79 -5.28 -13.78
N ALA A 357 6.79 -6.08 -13.41
CA ALA A 357 5.57 -5.57 -12.78
C ALA A 357 5.86 -4.91 -11.42
N ILE A 358 6.65 -5.56 -10.56
CA ILE A 358 7.05 -4.99 -9.26
C ILE A 358 7.83 -3.69 -9.46
N TYR A 359 8.84 -3.70 -10.34
CA TYR A 359 9.66 -2.50 -10.59
C TYR A 359 8.80 -1.32 -11.05
N LEU A 360 7.94 -1.51 -12.06
CA LEU A 360 7.11 -0.43 -12.59
C LEU A 360 6.10 0.08 -11.57
N ASN A 361 5.48 -0.82 -10.78
CA ASN A 361 4.59 -0.46 -9.68
C ASN A 361 5.34 0.37 -8.61
N ASP A 362 6.47 -0.14 -8.13
CA ASP A 362 7.26 0.45 -7.05
C ASP A 362 8.04 1.71 -7.46
N ARG A 363 8.11 2.00 -8.76
CA ARG A 363 8.73 3.22 -9.30
C ARG A 363 7.75 4.37 -9.51
N TYR A 364 6.51 4.08 -9.88
CA TYR A 364 5.55 5.10 -10.34
C TYR A 364 4.32 5.26 -9.46
N GLU A 365 3.80 4.19 -8.87
CA GLU A 365 2.58 4.22 -8.05
C GLU A 365 2.86 4.84 -6.68
N LEU A 366 2.13 5.89 -6.32
CA LEU A 366 2.19 6.50 -5.00
C LEU A 366 1.87 5.50 -3.88
N ASP A 367 1.05 4.50 -4.18
CA ASP A 367 0.66 3.40 -3.30
C ASP A 367 1.41 2.08 -3.59
N GLY A 368 2.54 2.15 -4.31
CA GLY A 368 3.47 1.03 -4.52
C GLY A 368 4.39 0.76 -3.33
N ARG A 369 5.30 -0.22 -3.43
CA ARG A 369 6.18 -0.69 -2.33
C ARG A 369 5.38 -1.09 -1.08
N ASP A 370 4.26 -1.74 -1.34
CA ASP A 370 3.20 -1.97 -0.37
C ASP A 370 2.79 -3.45 -0.43
N PRO A 371 2.39 -4.08 0.69
CA PRO A 371 1.86 -5.45 0.67
C PRO A 371 0.78 -5.65 -0.39
N ASN A 372 -0.08 -4.64 -0.61
CA ASN A 372 -1.11 -4.67 -1.64
C ASN A 372 -0.54 -4.74 -3.07
N GLY A 373 0.57 -4.05 -3.34
CA GLY A 373 1.25 -4.07 -4.64
C GLY A 373 1.83 -5.45 -4.98
N TYR A 374 2.36 -6.16 -3.98
CA TYR A 374 2.83 -7.54 -4.17
C TYR A 374 1.65 -8.51 -4.34
N ALA A 375 0.62 -8.43 -3.48
CA ALA A 375 -0.31 -9.55 -3.27
C ALA A 375 -1.78 -9.38 -3.72
N ALA A 376 -2.33 -8.16 -3.82
CA ALA A 376 -3.78 -7.94 -3.75
C ALA A 376 -4.67 -8.58 -4.86
N LEU A 377 -5.93 -8.84 -4.51
CA LEU A 377 -6.78 -9.91 -5.05
C LEU A 377 -8.15 -9.42 -5.59
N ARG A 378 -8.72 -10.05 -6.63
CA ARG A 378 -10.12 -9.87 -7.09
C ARG A 378 -11.15 -10.84 -6.46
N ALA A 379 -12.40 -10.42 -6.20
CA ALA A 379 -13.48 -11.35 -5.81
C ALA A 379 -14.00 -12.22 -6.98
N GLY A 380 -14.45 -13.42 -6.63
CA GLY A 380 -15.00 -14.44 -7.51
C GLY A 380 -16.33 -14.07 -8.20
N THR A 381 -16.92 -15.08 -8.83
CA THR A 381 -17.58 -15.06 -10.15
C THR A 381 -18.95 -14.37 -10.28
N LEU A 382 -19.39 -13.50 -9.36
CA LEU A 382 -20.69 -12.82 -9.49
C LEU A 382 -20.73 -11.35 -9.06
N THR A 383 -19.62 -10.76 -8.65
CA THR A 383 -19.56 -9.30 -8.39
C THR A 383 -18.19 -8.75 -8.76
N LEU A 384 -18.21 -7.68 -9.56
CA LEU A 384 -17.03 -7.06 -10.16
C LEU A 384 -16.24 -6.29 -9.07
N CYS A 385 -15.19 -6.92 -8.53
CA CYS A 385 -13.91 -6.44 -7.91
C CYS A 385 -13.02 -5.36 -8.56
N ALA A 386 -12.96 -4.10 -8.07
CA ALA A 386 -11.88 -3.14 -8.29
C ALA A 386 -11.26 -2.66 -6.96
N CYS A 387 -10.05 -3.13 -6.67
CA CYS A 387 -9.03 -2.56 -5.79
C CYS A 387 -7.66 -3.10 -6.28
N PRO A 388 -6.49 -2.77 -5.68
CA PRO A 388 -5.20 -2.97 -6.34
C PRO A 388 -5.04 -4.43 -6.72
N ALA A 389 -4.72 -4.67 -7.98
CA ALA A 389 -4.28 -5.98 -8.40
C ALA A 389 -2.83 -6.10 -7.96
N GLY A 390 -2.54 -7.05 -7.09
CA GLY A 390 -1.18 -7.44 -6.79
C GLY A 390 -0.54 -8.05 -8.03
N CYS A 391 0.77 -7.84 -8.14
CA CYS A 391 1.56 -8.44 -9.20
C CYS A 391 1.43 -9.98 -9.16
N LEU A 392 1.46 -10.57 -7.96
CA LEU A 392 1.34 -12.01 -7.80
C LEU A 392 -0.06 -12.56 -8.07
N TRP A 393 -1.14 -11.85 -7.72
CA TRP A 393 -2.49 -12.30 -8.08
C TRP A 393 -2.63 -12.35 -9.61
N SER A 394 -2.08 -11.34 -10.28
CA SER A 394 -2.18 -11.18 -11.72
C SER A 394 -1.35 -12.21 -12.48
N ILE A 395 -0.11 -12.45 -12.03
CA ILE A 395 0.90 -13.25 -12.74
C ILE A 395 0.94 -14.70 -12.23
N CYS A 396 0.85 -14.89 -10.91
CA CYS A 396 0.99 -16.18 -10.24
C CYS A 396 -0.34 -16.76 -9.73
N GLY A 397 -1.46 -16.04 -9.88
CA GLY A 397 -2.77 -16.54 -9.46
C GLY A 397 -2.91 -16.77 -7.96
N ILE A 398 -2.06 -16.14 -7.12
CA ILE A 398 -2.20 -16.26 -5.67
C ILE A 398 -3.60 -15.79 -5.26
N HIS A 399 -4.17 -16.44 -4.27
CA HIS A 399 -5.53 -16.25 -3.80
C HIS A 399 -6.67 -16.43 -4.84
N ASP A 400 -6.36 -16.71 -6.11
CA ASP A 400 -7.33 -17.05 -7.16
C ASP A 400 -7.48 -18.59 -7.28
N HIS A 401 -8.39 -19.01 -8.15
CA HIS A 401 -8.50 -20.39 -8.60
C HIS A 401 -7.98 -20.55 -10.04
N GLY A 402 -7.76 -21.80 -10.45
CA GLY A 402 -7.42 -22.12 -11.83
C GLY A 402 -8.60 -21.85 -12.79
N TRP A 403 -8.27 -21.32 -13.96
CA TRP A 403 -9.20 -21.03 -15.06
C TRP A 403 -8.97 -21.99 -16.22
N THR A 404 -9.78 -21.86 -17.27
CA THR A 404 -9.60 -22.60 -18.53
C THR A 404 -8.16 -22.40 -19.04
N GLU A 405 -7.49 -23.53 -19.31
CA GLU A 405 -6.11 -23.57 -19.74
C GLU A 405 -5.91 -22.88 -21.09
N ARG A 406 -4.83 -22.10 -21.21
CA ARG A 406 -4.47 -21.35 -22.41
C ARG A 406 -2.95 -21.36 -22.60
N ALA A 407 -2.52 -21.24 -23.84
CA ALA A 407 -1.10 -21.03 -24.12
C ALA A 407 -0.57 -19.82 -23.34
N VAL A 408 0.70 -19.89 -22.92
CA VAL A 408 1.40 -18.91 -22.07
C VAL A 408 0.91 -18.85 -20.62
N PHE A 409 -0.38 -18.62 -20.41
CA PHE A 409 -0.97 -18.43 -19.08
C PHE A 409 -1.18 -19.74 -18.30
N GLY A 410 -1.29 -20.87 -19.01
CA GLY A 410 -1.87 -22.07 -18.44
C GLY A 410 -3.24 -21.76 -17.85
N LYS A 411 -3.42 -22.10 -16.57
CA LYS A 411 -4.67 -21.89 -15.81
C LYS A 411 -4.72 -20.54 -15.08
N ILE A 412 -3.76 -19.65 -15.26
CA ILE A 412 -3.85 -18.29 -14.71
C ILE A 412 -4.98 -17.52 -15.40
N ARG A 413 -5.75 -16.74 -14.61
CA ARG A 413 -6.88 -15.97 -15.13
C ARG A 413 -6.44 -15.07 -16.29
N TYR A 414 -7.07 -15.22 -17.44
CA TYR A 414 -6.81 -14.41 -18.62
C TYR A 414 -7.67 -13.15 -18.70
N MET A 415 -7.10 -12.05 -19.17
CA MET A 415 -7.81 -10.82 -19.54
C MET A 415 -7.37 -10.36 -20.93
N ASN A 416 -8.33 -9.93 -21.75
CA ASN A 416 -8.05 -9.43 -23.09
C ASN A 416 -8.78 -8.13 -23.41
N TYR A 417 -8.26 -7.47 -24.43
CA TYR A 417 -8.73 -6.19 -24.93
C TYR A 417 -10.24 -6.21 -25.27
N ALA A 418 -10.68 -7.24 -26.02
CA ALA A 418 -12.10 -7.42 -26.36
C ALA A 418 -13.00 -7.62 -25.13
N GLY A 419 -12.48 -8.26 -24.08
CA GLY A 419 -13.16 -8.41 -22.80
C GLY A 419 -13.30 -7.10 -22.02
N CYS A 420 -12.35 -6.18 -22.16
CA CYS A 420 -12.43 -4.83 -21.61
C CYS A 420 -13.45 -3.98 -22.39
N LYS A 421 -13.47 -4.09 -23.73
CA LYS A 421 -14.47 -3.41 -24.58
C LYS A 421 -15.92 -3.75 -24.24
N ARG A 422 -16.18 -4.96 -23.72
CA ARG A 422 -17.52 -5.36 -23.25
C ARG A 422 -17.90 -4.80 -21.89
N LYS A 423 -16.96 -4.19 -21.16
CA LYS A 423 -17.15 -3.73 -19.76
C LYS A 423 -17.19 -2.22 -19.62
N PHE A 424 -16.42 -1.49 -20.43
CA PHE A 424 -16.38 -0.03 -20.42
C PHE A 424 -15.95 0.51 -21.80
N ASP A 425 -16.10 1.82 -22.01
CA ASP A 425 -15.62 2.49 -23.22
C ASP A 425 -14.09 2.58 -23.21
N VAL A 426 -13.45 1.54 -23.77
CA VAL A 426 -11.99 1.48 -23.92
C VAL A 426 -11.45 2.64 -24.77
N GLY A 427 -12.17 3.05 -25.81
CA GLY A 427 -11.72 4.12 -26.70
C GLY A 427 -11.72 5.49 -25.99
N GLN A 428 -12.68 5.73 -25.09
CA GLN A 428 -12.67 6.92 -24.23
C GLN A 428 -11.43 6.96 -23.34
N PHE A 429 -11.09 5.83 -22.70
CA PHE A 429 -9.93 5.76 -21.82
C PHE A 429 -8.62 5.94 -22.60
N GLU A 430 -8.49 5.27 -23.75
CA GLU A 430 -7.34 5.40 -24.65
C GLU A 430 -7.13 6.84 -25.13
N ARG A 431 -8.20 7.58 -25.42
CA ARG A 431 -8.07 9.00 -25.82
C ARG A 431 -7.61 9.90 -24.67
N ARG A 432 -7.86 9.53 -23.41
CA ARG A 432 -7.46 10.31 -22.24
C ARG A 432 -5.95 10.23 -21.99
N TYR A 433 -5.34 9.06 -22.20
CA TYR A 433 -3.92 8.80 -21.93
C TYR A 433 -3.11 8.39 -23.15
N GLY A 434 -3.67 8.54 -24.35
CA GLY A 434 -2.99 8.24 -25.60
C GLY A 434 -1.80 9.18 -25.81
N PRO A 435 -0.79 8.78 -26.60
CA PRO A 435 0.33 9.66 -26.92
C PRO A 435 -0.21 10.95 -27.53
N CYS A 436 0.16 12.10 -26.93
CA CYS A 436 -0.12 13.40 -27.53
C CYS A 436 0.38 13.38 -28.97
N LYS A 437 -0.51 13.62 -29.93
CA LYS A 437 -0.13 13.79 -31.33
C LYS A 437 0.70 15.04 -31.52
#